data_AF-A0A0L8HFC2-F1
#
_entry.id   AF-A0A0L8HFC2-F1
#
_cell.length_a   1.000
_cell.length_b   1.000
_cell.length_c   1.000
_cell.angle_alpha   90.00
_cell.angle_beta   90.00
_cell.angle_gamma   90.00
#
_symmetry.space_group_name_H-M   'P 1'
#
loop_
_entity.id
_entity.type
_entity.pdbx_description
1 polymer ?
#
loop_
_entity_poly.entity_id
_entity_poly.type
_entity_poly.pdbx_seq_one_letter_code
_entity_poly.pdbx_strand_id
1 'polypeptide(L)' 'ARGEPLQQLAQDLESTVHKAYPTATPDLLSLLLKEQFIDALDSADLKVQVKQTRPGTMQEALARALKFESYIKSSTGNFR' A
#
# COMPACT_ATOMS: atom_id res chain seq x y z
N ALA A 1 -13.60 -9.03 -4.87
CA ALA A 1 -13.79 -8.48 -3.52
C ALA A 1 -13.10 -7.12 -3.36
N ARG A 2 -13.21 -6.52 -2.17
CA ARG A 2 -12.86 -5.12 -1.87
C ARG A 2 -11.34 -5.04 -1.64
N GLY A 3 -10.62 -4.22 -2.40
CA GLY A 3 -9.19 -4.00 -2.16
C GLY A 3 -8.29 -5.24 -2.26
N GLU A 4 -8.81 -6.37 -2.78
CA GLU A 4 -8.05 -7.60 -3.03
C GLU A 4 -6.71 -7.36 -3.73
N PRO A 5 -6.60 -6.53 -4.81
CA PRO A 5 -5.32 -6.31 -5.45
C PRO A 5 -4.31 -5.62 -4.53
N LEU A 6 -4.74 -4.66 -3.70
CA LEU A 6 -3.85 -3.96 -2.76
C LEU A 6 -3.44 -4.83 -1.58
N GLN A 7 -4.37 -5.63 -1.06
CA GLN A 7 -4.08 -6.57 0.03
C GLN A 7 -3.15 -7.70 -0.46
N GLN A 8 -3.38 -8.22 -1.66
CA GLN A 8 -2.52 -9.24 -2.27
C GLN A 8 -1.12 -8.67 -2.54
N LEU A 9 -1.02 -7.46 -3.09
CA LEU A 9 0.25 -6.77 -3.30
C LEU A 9 1.05 -6.65 -1.98
N ALA A 10 0.38 -6.24 -0.89
CA ALA A 10 1.04 -6.13 0.41
C ALA A 10 1.56 -7.48 0.92
N GLN A 11 0.77 -8.55 0.78
CA GLN A 11 1.17 -9.90 1.17
C GLN A 11 2.32 -10.45 0.33
N ASP A 12 2.29 -10.23 -0.99
CA ASP A 12 3.32 -10.68 -1.92
C ASP A 12 4.66 -9.97 -1.64
N LEU A 13 4.60 -8.66 -1.35
CA LEU A 13 5.77 -7.88 -0.95
C LEU A 13 6.33 -8.35 0.39
N GLU A 14 5.48 -8.57 1.40
CA GLU A 14 5.91 -9.16 2.68
C GLU A 14 6.63 -10.49 2.47
N SER A 15 6.04 -11.41 1.71
CA SER A 15 6.67 -12.72 1.43
C SER A 15 8.02 -12.56 0.72
N THR A 16 8.09 -11.64 -0.25
CA THR A 16 9.30 -11.42 -1.05
C THR A 16 10.43 -10.81 -0.23
N VAL A 17 10.15 -9.76 0.54
CA VAL A 17 11.16 -9.05 1.34
C VAL A 17 11.70 -9.94 2.46
N HIS A 18 10.85 -10.73 3.14
CA HIS A 18 11.31 -11.66 4.17
C HIS A 18 12.22 -12.77 3.61
N LYS A 19 11.99 -13.22 2.36
CA LYS A 19 12.85 -14.18 1.68
C LYS A 19 14.16 -13.58 1.21
N ALA A 20 14.12 -12.34 0.70
CA ALA A 20 15.29 -11.65 0.17
C ALA A 20 16.24 -11.15 1.28
N TYR A 21 15.69 -10.79 2.45
CA TYR A 21 16.44 -10.18 3.54
C TYR A 21 16.18 -10.86 4.90
N PRO A 22 16.51 -12.17 5.04
CA PRO A 22 16.19 -12.93 6.24
C PRO A 22 16.89 -12.44 7.51
N THR A 23 17.98 -11.66 7.38
CA THR A 23 18.77 -11.13 8.49
C THR A 23 18.61 -9.61 8.68
N ALA A 24 17.74 -8.96 7.92
CA ALA A 24 17.51 -7.53 8.06
C ALA A 24 16.79 -7.20 9.37
N THR A 25 17.05 -6.01 9.90
CA THR A 25 16.39 -5.54 11.11
C THR A 25 14.91 -5.24 10.83
N PRO A 26 14.02 -5.34 11.84
CA PRO A 26 12.60 -5.00 11.67
C PRO A 26 12.38 -3.59 11.12
N ASP A 27 13.19 -2.62 11.55
CA ASP A 27 13.09 -1.23 11.08
C ASP A 27 13.43 -1.10 9.59
N LEU A 28 14.48 -1.81 9.13
CA LEU A 28 14.86 -1.84 7.73
C LEU A 28 13.79 -2.53 6.88
N LEU A 29 13.26 -3.67 7.35
CA LEU A 29 12.17 -4.38 6.68
C LEU A 29 10.92 -3.51 6.56
N SER A 30 10.54 -2.83 7.64
CA SER A 30 9.40 -1.91 7.66
C SER A 30 9.57 -0.76 6.66
N LEU A 31 10.76 -0.16 6.61
CA LEU A 31 11.09 0.89 5.66
C LEU A 31 11.00 0.38 4.21
N LEU A 32 11.65 -0.75 3.91
CA LEU A 32 11.67 -1.35 2.57
C LEU A 32 10.26 -1.71 2.09
N LEU A 33 9.48 -2.39 2.94
CA LEU A 33 8.11 -2.78 2.61
C LEU A 33 7.24 -1.57 2.31
N LYS A 34 7.33 -0.53 3.14
CA LYS A 34 6.57 0.70 2.95
C LYS A 34 6.93 1.38 1.63
N GLU A 35 8.22 1.62 1.36
CA GLU A 35 8.65 2.29 0.11
C GLU A 35 8.28 1.45 -1.12
N GLN A 36 8.54 0.14 -1.06
CA GLN A 36 8.25 -0.77 -2.17
C GLN A 36 6.75 -0.87 -2.47
N PHE A 37 5.92 -0.91 -1.42
CA PHE A 37 4.46 -0.90 -1.57
C PHE A 37 3.99 0.38 -2.26
N ILE A 38 4.46 1.55 -1.80
CA ILE A 38 4.08 2.84 -2.41
C ILE A 38 4.51 2.89 -3.88
N ASP A 39 5.72 2.43 -4.20
CA ASP A 39 6.21 2.46 -5.57
C ASP A 39 5.51 1.45 -6.49
N ALA A 40 5.01 0.35 -5.95
CA ALA A 40 4.26 -0.67 -6.68
C ALA A 40 2.78 -0.33 -6.94
N LEU A 41 2.25 0.76 -6.38
CA LEU A 41 0.88 1.20 -6.68
C LEU A 41 0.76 1.59 -8.17
N ASP A 42 -0.33 1.21 -8.83
CA ASP A 42 -0.47 1.45 -10.28
C ASP A 42 -0.87 2.90 -10.63
N SER A 43 -1.42 3.65 -9.67
CA SER A 43 -1.95 5.00 -9.89
C SER A 43 -1.03 6.06 -9.28
N ALA A 44 -0.63 7.04 -10.09
CA ALA A 44 0.11 8.22 -9.62
C ALA A 44 -0.67 9.00 -8.55
N ASP A 45 -1.99 9.13 -8.72
CA ASP A 45 -2.85 9.77 -7.72
C ASP A 45 -2.86 9.00 -6.41
N LEU A 46 -2.96 7.67 -6.47
CA LEU A 46 -2.90 6.81 -5.29
C LEU A 46 -1.54 6.94 -4.57
N LYS A 47 -0.43 6.98 -5.31
CA LYS A 47 0.92 7.23 -4.76
C LYS A 47 0.98 8.56 -4.03
N VAL A 48 0.52 9.65 -4.67
CA VAL A 48 0.52 10.99 -4.07
C VAL A 48 -0.32 11.01 -2.80
N GLN A 49 -1.51 10.43 -2.85
CA GLN A 49 -2.45 10.39 -1.72
C GLN A 49 -1.92 9.57 -0.54
N VAL A 50 -1.18 8.50 -0.80
CA VAL A 50 -0.52 7.71 0.25
C VAL A 50 0.71 8.44 0.79
N LYS A 51 1.57 9.00 -0.06
CA LYS A 51 2.77 9.77 0.37
C LYS A 51 2.40 10.97 1.23
N GLN A 52 1.30 11.66 0.93
CA GLN A 52 0.83 12.82 1.69
C GLN A 52 0.48 12.52 3.15
N THR A 53 0.09 11.28 3.48
CA THR A 53 -0.20 10.91 4.88
C THR A 53 1.05 10.58 5.69
N ARG A 54 2.24 10.55 5.05
CA ARG A 54 3.52 10.20 5.66
C ARG A 54 3.44 8.91 6.49
N PRO A 55 3.05 7.77 5.87
CA PRO A 55 2.92 6.51 6.59
C PRO A 55 4.28 6.10 7.18
N GLY A 56 4.27 5.62 8.41
CA GLY A 56 5.42 5.01 9.08
C GLY A 56 5.60 3.53 8.73
N THR A 57 4.53 2.87 8.28
CA THR A 57 4.52 1.43 7.99
C THR A 57 3.79 1.11 6.68
N MET A 58 4.02 -0.08 6.13
CA MET A 58 3.28 -0.57 4.96
C MET A 58 1.78 -0.70 5.25
N GLN A 59 1.42 -1.11 6.46
CA GLN A 59 0.03 -1.28 6.88
C GLN A 59 -0.72 0.05 6.92
N GLU A 60 -0.07 1.13 7.37
CA GLU A 60 -0.62 2.49 7.30
C GLU A 60 -0.78 2.95 5.84
N ALA A 61 0.20 2.65 4.98
CA ALA A 61 0.13 2.95 3.55
C ALA A 61 -1.03 2.21 2.87
N LEU A 62 -1.20 0.92 3.16
CA LEU A 62 -2.30 0.07 2.69
C LEU A 62 -3.65 0.61 3.16
N ALA A 63 -3.78 0.94 4.45
CA ALA A 63 -5.01 1.49 5.00
C ALA A 63 -5.42 2.79 4.29
N ARG A 64 -4.46 3.66 3.99
CA ARG A 64 -4.70 4.88 3.21
C ARG A 64 -5.14 4.57 1.78
N ALA A 65 -4.45 3.65 1.11
CA ALA A 65 -4.77 3.26 -0.26
C ALA A 65 -6.20 2.71 -0.36
N LEU A 66 -6.57 1.79 0.54
CA LEU A 66 -7.92 1.22 0.62
C LEU A 66 -8.99 2.29 0.89
N LYS A 67 -8.72 3.24 1.80
CA LYS A 67 -9.64 4.34 2.09
C LYS A 67 -9.88 5.21 0.86
N PHE A 68 -8.83 5.48 0.08
CA PHE A 68 -8.94 6.27 -1.15
C PHE A 68 -9.70 5.53 -2.25
N GLU A 69 -9.43 4.24 -2.49
CA GLU A 69 -10.20 3.42 -3.44
C GLU A 69 -11.69 3.40 -3.09
N SER A 70 -12.00 3.25 -1.79
CA SER A 70 -13.37 3.30 -1.28
C SER A 70 -14.04 4.65 -1.56
N TYR A 71 -13.31 5.75 -1.31
CA TYR A 71 -13.78 7.10 -1.58
C TYR A 71 -14.10 7.30 -3.07
N ILE A 72 -13.14 7.04 -3.96
CA ILE A 72 -13.31 7.22 -5.42
C ILE A 72 -14.51 6.43 -5.93
N LYS A 73 -14.67 5.17 -5.48
CA LYS A 73 -15.80 4.33 -5.85
C LYS A 73 -17.15 4.86 -5.35
N SER A 74 -17.19 5.40 -4.13
CA SER A 74 -18.41 6.03 -3.59
C SER A 74 -18.77 7.32 -4.32
N SER A 75 -17.77 8.10 -4.71
CA SER A 75 -17.95 9.35 -5.46
C SER A 75 -18.39 9.11 -6.92
N THR A 76 -17.91 8.04 -7.55
CA THR A 76 -18.35 7.64 -8.90
C THR A 76 -19.70 6.93 -8.92
N GLY A 77 -20.17 6.40 -7.79
CA GLY A 77 -21.52 5.82 -7.65
C GLY A 77 -22.65 6.84 -7.61
N ASN A 78 -22.36 8.13 -7.42
CA ASN A 78 -23.37 9.20 -7.26
C ASN A 78 -23.75 9.94 -8.56
N PHE A 79 -23.32 9.45 -9.73
CA PHE A 79 -23.62 10.04 -11.04
C PHE A 79 -24.27 9.04 -12.02
N ARG A 80 -25.23 8.24 -11.55
CA ARG A 80 -26.10 7.44 -12.42
C ARG A 80 -27.55 7.59 -12.03
#